data_AF-A0A0R2HE06-F1
#
_entry.id   AF-A0A0R2HE06-F1
#
_cell.length_a   1.000
_cell.length_b   1.000
_cell.length_c   1.000
_cell.angle_alpha   90.00
_cell.angle_beta   90.00
_cell.angle_gamma   90.00
#
_symmetry.space_group_name_H-M   'P 1'
#
loop_
_entity.id
_entity.type
_entity.pdbx_description
1 polymer ?
#
loop_
_entity_poly.entity_id
_entity_poly.type
_entity_poly.pdbx_seq_one_letter_code
_entity_poly.pdbx_strand_id
1 'polypeptide(L)'
;MSVASGKLASAIETIKKKDIKGTIVLFCNFWDERREVEALLGDYEYITAFPTAGGHMESQILNCVLFDHIMLEGKEKAHISNYD
;
A
#
# COMPACT_ATOMS: atom_id res chain seq x y z
N MET A 1 -1.02 7.61 0.94
CA MET A 1 -1.19 8.55 -0.19
C MET A 1 -1.53 7.74 -1.43
N SER A 2 -2.58 8.09 -2.17
CA SER A 2 -2.79 7.51 -3.50
C SER A 2 -1.83 8.18 -4.48
N VAL A 3 -0.86 7.41 -4.99
CA VAL A 3 0.13 7.92 -5.95
C VAL A 3 -0.39 7.64 -7.36
N ALA A 4 -0.37 8.66 -8.22
CA ALA A 4 -0.75 8.48 -9.62
C ALA A 4 0.15 7.43 -10.30
N SER A 5 -0.42 6.68 -11.26
CA SER A 5 0.33 5.69 -12.02
C SER A 5 1.61 6.32 -12.63
N GLY A 6 2.73 5.61 -12.51
CA GLY A 6 4.04 6.09 -12.96
C GLY A 6 4.72 7.13 -12.07
N LYS A 7 4.13 7.51 -10.92
CA LYS A 7 4.73 8.49 -9.98
C LYS A 7 5.30 7.87 -8.71
N LEU A 8 5.25 6.54 -8.57
CA LEU A 8 5.70 5.85 -7.36
C LEU A 8 7.17 6.15 -7.02
N ALA A 9 8.09 6.06 -8.00
CA ALA A 9 9.50 6.37 -7.81
C ALA A 9 9.75 7.76 -7.22
N SER A 10 9.05 8.77 -7.76
CA SER A 10 9.16 10.16 -7.29
C SER A 10 8.57 10.34 -5.88
N ALA A 11 7.51 9.61 -5.55
CA ALA A 11 6.95 9.62 -4.20
C ALA A 11 7.93 9.02 -3.18
N ILE A 12 8.55 7.89 -3.50
CA ILE A 12 9.58 7.27 -2.65
C ILE A 12 10.79 8.17 -2.50
N GLU A 13 11.26 8.81 -3.57
CA GLU A 13 12.36 9.78 -3.52
C GLU A 13 12.03 10.97 -2.61
N THR A 14 10.77 11.43 -2.62
CA THR A 14 10.31 12.52 -1.74
C THR A 14 10.32 12.09 -0.28
N ILE A 15 9.85 10.87 0.03
CA ILE A 15 9.90 10.29 1.39
C ILE A 15 11.35 10.25 1.88
N LYS A 16 12.27 9.74 1.04
CA LYS A 16 13.72 9.71 1.30
C LYS A 16 14.29 11.11 1.58
N LYS A 17 14.03 12.08 0.70
CA LYS A 17 14.52 13.47 0.83
C LYS A 17 13.98 14.18 2.07
N LYS A 18 12.81 13.81 2.55
CA LYS A 18 12.16 14.38 3.74
C LYS A 18 12.54 13.66 5.04
N ASP A 19 13.41 12.66 4.96
CA ASP A 19 13.84 11.83 6.10
C ASP A 19 12.66 11.18 6.86
N ILE A 20 11.57 10.90 6.15
CA ILE A 20 10.41 10.24 6.76
C ILE A 20 10.80 8.78 7.03
N LYS A 21 10.62 8.35 8.28
CA LYS A 21 10.97 7.00 8.76
C LYS A 21 9.75 6.14 8.98
N GLY A 22 9.97 4.83 9.02
CA GLY A 22 8.97 3.82 9.29
C GLY A 22 8.64 2.96 8.07
N THR A 23 7.80 1.96 8.31
CA THR A 23 7.41 0.96 7.33
C THR A 23 6.45 1.54 6.30
N ILE A 24 6.72 1.30 5.02
CA ILE A 24 5.86 1.77 3.93
C ILE A 24 4.74 0.76 3.70
N VAL A 25 3.49 1.20 3.83
CA VAL A 25 2.33 0.40 3.43
C VAL A 25 2.04 0.65 1.96
N LEU A 26 2.26 -0.37 1.13
CA LEU A 26 1.92 -0.37 -0.28
C LEU A 26 0.45 -0.72 -0.47
N PHE A 27 -0.36 0.33 -0.56
CA PHE A 27 -1.82 0.26 -0.54
C PHE A 27 -2.45 0.23 -1.95
N CYS A 28 -2.09 -0.76 -2.77
CA CYS A 28 -2.72 -1.04 -4.06
C CYS A 28 -2.36 -2.42 -4.61
N ASN A 29 -3.06 -2.86 -5.67
CA ASN A 29 -2.68 -4.04 -6.45
C ASN A 29 -1.38 -3.77 -7.20
N PHE A 30 -0.27 -4.25 -6.64
CA PHE A 30 0.99 -4.35 -7.36
C PHE A 30 0.98 -5.61 -8.23
N TRP A 31 1.28 -5.42 -9.50
CA TRP A 31 1.48 -6.51 -10.47
C TRP A 31 2.97 -6.77 -10.73
N ASP A 32 3.83 -5.93 -10.17
CA ASP A 32 5.29 -6.02 -10.25
C ASP A 32 5.80 -7.18 -9.38
N GLU A 33 6.95 -7.73 -9.77
CA GLU A 33 7.63 -8.74 -8.94
C GLU A 33 8.19 -8.10 -7.67
N ARG A 34 8.32 -8.90 -6.60
CA ARG A 34 8.86 -8.45 -5.31
C ARG A 34 10.21 -7.73 -5.45
N ARG A 35 11.09 -8.25 -6.33
CA ARG A 35 12.40 -7.67 -6.60
C ARG A 35 12.33 -6.26 -7.20
N GLU A 36 11.33 -5.99 -8.03
CA GLU A 36 11.13 -4.67 -8.65
C GLU A 36 10.67 -3.65 -7.60
N VAL A 37 9.77 -4.09 -6.71
CA VAL A 37 9.33 -3.30 -5.55
C VAL A 37 10.49 -3.00 -4.61
N GLU A 38 11.32 -3.99 -4.30
CA GLU A 38 12.51 -3.83 -3.46
C GLU A 38 13.53 -2.86 -4.09
N ALA A 39 13.78 -2.94 -5.40
CA ALA A 39 14.66 -2.02 -6.10
C ALA A 39 14.16 -0.56 -6.01
N LEU A 40 12.85 -0.35 -5.97
CA LEU A 40 12.24 0.96 -5.87
C LEU A 40 12.30 1.53 -4.45
N LEU A 41 11.95 0.72 -3.46
CA LEU A 41 11.88 1.12 -2.06
C LEU A 41 13.28 1.25 -1.43
N GLY A 42 14.24 0.42 -1.85
CA GLY A 42 15.57 0.36 -1.26
C GLY A 42 15.49 -0.14 0.17
N ASP A 43 16.10 0.57 1.11
CA ASP A 43 16.23 0.13 2.51
C ASP A 43 14.98 0.31 3.38
N TYR A 44 13.84 0.70 2.79
CA TYR A 44 12.59 0.79 3.54
C TYR A 44 11.99 -0.60 3.74
N GLU A 45 11.71 -0.94 4.99
CA GLU A 45 10.74 -1.98 5.31
C GLU A 45 9.39 -1.61 4.67
N TYR A 46 8.70 -2.60 4.11
CA TYR A 46 7.41 -2.39 3.49
C TYR A 46 6.49 -3.58 3.67
N ILE A 47 5.19 -3.30 3.60
CA ILE A 47 4.14 -4.32 3.64
C ILE A 47 3.14 -4.06 2.52
N THR A 48 2.75 -5.12 1.80
CA THR A 48 1.66 -4.99 0.83
C THR A 48 0.30 -5.06 1.51
N ALA A 49 -0.63 -4.25 1.01
CA ALA A 49 -1.95 -4.11 1.60
C ALA A 49 -3.01 -3.98 0.50
N PHE A 50 -4.03 -4.82 0.57
CA PHE A 50 -5.15 -4.80 -0.36
C PHE A 50 -6.33 -4.01 0.24
N PRO A 51 -6.71 -2.85 -0.34
CA PRO A 51 -7.93 -2.16 0.04
C PRO A 51 -9.13 -2.99 -0.39
N THR A 52 -10.03 -3.30 0.54
CA THR A 52 -11.33 -3.85 0.20
C THR A 52 -12.37 -2.75 0.20
N ALA A 53 -13.13 -2.71 -0.89
CA ALA A 53 -14.21 -1.76 -1.08
C ALA A 53 -15.47 -2.33 -0.44
N GLY A 54 -16.05 -1.60 0.51
CA GLY A 54 -17.37 -1.86 1.07
C GLY A 54 -18.38 -0.87 0.51
N GLY A 55 -19.57 -1.37 0.15
CA GLY A 55 -20.67 -0.53 -0.32
C GLY A 55 -21.96 -0.91 0.38
N HIS A 56 -22.78 0.08 0.74
CA HIS A 56 -24.09 -0.15 1.29
C HIS A 56 -25.16 0.05 0.21
N MET A 57 -26.01 -0.98 0.04
CA MET A 57 -27.15 -0.95 -0.86
C MET A 57 -28.41 -0.61 -0.06
N GLU A 58 -29.06 0.50 -0.40
CA GLU A 58 -30.38 0.85 0.15
C GLU A 58 -31.38 0.97 -0.98
N SER A 59 -32.51 0.27 -0.88
CA SER A 59 -33.60 0.36 -1.87
C SER A 59 -33.15 0.19 -3.33
N GLN A 60 -32.20 -0.72 -3.58
CA GLN A 60 -31.57 -0.97 -4.90
C GLN A 60 -30.68 0.17 -5.44
N ILE A 61 -30.34 1.15 -4.61
CA ILE A 61 -29.42 2.25 -4.94
C ILE A 61 -28.12 2.04 -4.15
N LEU A 62 -27.00 2.03 -4.87
CA LEU A 62 -25.67 2.07 -4.27
C LEU A 62 -25.35 3.52 -3.91
N ASN A 63 -25.27 3.83 -2.61
CA ASN A 63 -24.98 5.19 -2.16
C ASN A 63 -23.52 5.59 -2.49
N CYS A 64 -22.56 4.78 -2.04
CA CYS A 64 -21.15 4.93 -2.37
C CYS A 64 -20.38 3.64 -2.05
N VAL A 65 -19.16 3.55 -2.56
CA VAL A 65 -18.18 2.53 -2.17
C VAL A 65 -17.04 3.25 -1.47
N LEU A 66 -16.76 2.85 -0.23
CA LEU A 66 -15.63 3.36 0.55
C LEU A 66 -14.66 2.20 0.83
N PHE A 67 -13.41 2.53 1.13
CA PHE A 67 -12.52 1.54 1.71
C PHE A 67 -13.02 1.20 3.11
N ASP A 68 -13.37 -0.06 3.31
CA ASP A 68 -13.97 -0.57 4.54
C ASP A 68 -12.92 -1.22 5.42
N HIS A 69 -12.16 -2.17 4.85
CA HIS A 69 -11.06 -2.82 5.54
C HIS A 69 -9.80 -2.89 4.67
N ILE A 70 -8.68 -3.17 5.33
CA ILE A 70 -7.37 -3.32 4.69
C ILE A 70 -6.88 -4.72 5.02
N MET A 71 -6.63 -5.53 4.00
CA MET A 71 -5.99 -6.83 4.17
C MET A 71 -4.49 -6.65 4.02
N LEU A 72 -3.76 -6.77 5.13
CA LEU A 72 -2.30 -6.77 5.11
C LEU A 72 -1.77 -8.13 4.65
N GLU A 73 -0.61 -8.14 4.02
CA GLU A 73 0.10 -9.38 3.74
C GLU A 73 0.41 -10.12 5.05
N GLY A 74 0.43 -11.45 4.99
CA GLY A 74 0.67 -12.29 6.16
C GLY A 74 2.04 -12.04 6.78
N LYS A 75 2.13 -12.09 8.12
CA LYS A 75 3.35 -11.87 8.90
C LYS A 75 4.53 -12.70 8.40
N GLU A 76 4.26 -13.93 7.97
CA GLU A 76 5.25 -14.88 7.46
C GLU A 76 5.89 -14.43 6.13
N LYS A 77 5.24 -13.51 5.40
CA LYS A 77 5.69 -12.95 4.11
C LYS A 77 6.17 -11.50 4.21
N ALA A 78 5.79 -10.80 5.28
CA ALA A 78 5.97 -9.36 5.36
C ALA A 78 7.42 -8.92 5.54
N HIS A 79 8.26 -9.73 6.18
CA HIS A 79 9.68 -9.42 6.40
C HIS A 79 9.92 -8.01 7.00
N ILE A 80 9.00 -7.56 7.87
CA ILE A 80 9.10 -6.30 8.61
C ILE A 80 9.29 -6.58 10.11
N SER A 81 10.05 -5.72 10.77
CA SER A 81 10.35 -5.82 12.20
C SER A 81 9.18 -5.45 13.12
N ASN A 82 8.22 -4.66 12.62
CA ASN A 82 7.16 -4.02 13.39
C ASN A 82 5.74 -4.43 12.94
N TYR A 83 5.51 -5.73 12.78
CA TYR A 83 4.21 -6.25 12.34
C TYR A 83 3.09 -6.14 13.40
N ASP A 84 3.45 -6.16 14.69
CA ASP A 84 2.51 -6.16 15.82
C ASP A 84 2.34 -4.78 16.47
#